data_AF-A0A829QM16-F1
#
_entry.id   AF-A0A829QM16-F1
#
_cell.length_a   1.000
_cell.length_b   1.000
_cell.length_c   1.000
_cell.angle_alpha   90.00
_cell.angle_beta   90.00
_cell.angle_gamma   90.00
#
_symmetry.space_group_name_H-M   'P 1'
#
loop_
_entity.id
_entity.type
_entity.pdbx_description
1 polymer ?
#
loop_
_entity_poly.entity_id
_entity_poly.type
_entity_poly.pdbx_seq_one_letter_code
_entity_poly.pdbx_strand_id
1 'polypeptide(L)'
;MRRLVIVESPTKARKIAGYLGDGYVVESSRGHIRDLPRAAADVPAKYKSEPWARLGVNVDADFEPLYIVSPDKKGTVTELKGLLKDVDELYLATDGDREGEAIAWHLLETLKPKVPVRRMVFHEITEQAILAAAQDPRDLDNNLVDAQETRRILDRLYGYEVSPVLWKKVGRNLSAGRVQSVATRIIVQRERDRMAFRSAGYWDLGAELDAGKDNPAAKPPRFHARLVSVDALRVASGRDFDSLGQVKETSNGPGVLVLDETRANALVAGLSQATLTVVSAEEKPYTRKPYPPFMTSTLQQEAGRKLRFSSERTMSIAQRLYENGYITYMRTDSTTLSDSALQAARSQAAELYGNEYVHPSPRQYTRKVKNAQEAHEAIRPAGETFKTPGQLHSSLDNDEFRLYELIWQRTVASQMADARGTTLSLRLAGTATSGEQVVFTASGRTITFPGFLSAYVETVDELSGGEAR
;
A
#
# COMPACT_ATOMS: atom_id res chain seq x y z
N MET A 1 -18.25 3.78 -40.56
CA MET A 1 -18.66 4.29 -39.24
C MET A 1 -17.40 4.70 -38.49
N ARG A 2 -17.25 5.99 -38.17
CA ARG A 2 -16.08 6.55 -37.50
C ARG A 2 -16.44 6.87 -36.05
N ARG A 3 -15.59 6.51 -35.09
CA ARG A 3 -15.87 6.66 -33.65
C ARG A 3 -14.79 7.48 -32.98
N LEU A 4 -15.16 8.42 -32.12
CA LEU A 4 -14.21 9.16 -31.29
C LEU A 4 -14.13 8.48 -29.92
N VAL A 5 -12.93 8.20 -29.43
CA VAL A 5 -12.67 7.68 -28.08
C VAL A 5 -11.88 8.72 -27.32
N ILE A 6 -12.33 9.09 -26.12
CA ILE A 6 -11.62 10.06 -25.28
C ILE A 6 -11.11 9.37 -24.01
N VAL A 7 -9.81 9.53 -23.74
CA VAL A 7 -9.11 9.03 -22.54
C VAL A 7 -8.36 10.17 -21.84
N GLU A 8 -7.82 9.92 -20.65
CA GLU A 8 -7.21 10.98 -19.84
C GLU A 8 -5.79 11.36 -20.27
N SER A 9 -5.01 10.42 -20.81
CA SER A 9 -3.58 10.65 -21.08
C SER A 9 -3.17 10.29 -22.52
N PRO A 10 -2.17 10.99 -23.09
CA PRO A 10 -1.68 10.69 -24.44
C PRO A 10 -1.05 9.30 -24.59
N THR A 11 -0.48 8.75 -23.52
CA THR A 11 0.08 7.39 -23.52
C THR A 11 -1.02 6.36 -23.67
N LYS A 12 -2.08 6.48 -22.86
CA LYS A 12 -3.28 5.64 -22.93
C LYS A 12 -3.95 5.73 -24.30
N ALA A 13 -4.01 6.93 -24.89
CA ALA A 13 -4.60 7.15 -26.22
C ALA A 13 -3.85 6.37 -27.31
N ARG A 14 -2.52 6.50 -27.37
CA ARG A 14 -1.67 5.76 -28.32
C ARG A 14 -1.81 4.24 -28.15
N LYS A 15 -1.88 3.77 -26.90
CA LYS A 15 -1.97 2.34 -26.61
C LYS A 15 -3.31 1.74 -27.05
N ILE A 16 -4.41 2.42 -26.71
CA ILE A 16 -5.78 1.97 -27.06
C ILE A 16 -6.04 2.08 -28.56
N ALA A 17 -5.52 3.11 -29.23
CA ALA A 17 -5.62 3.24 -30.68
C ALA A 17 -5.05 2.01 -31.41
N GLY A 18 -3.91 1.48 -30.93
CA GLY A 18 -3.29 0.28 -31.48
C GLY A 18 -4.13 -0.99 -31.34
N TYR A 19 -5.06 -1.05 -30.38
CA TYR A 19 -5.94 -2.21 -30.15
C TYR A 19 -7.28 -2.09 -30.86
N LEU A 20 -7.85 -0.89 -30.95
CA LEU A 20 -9.15 -0.68 -31.59
C LEU A 20 -9.06 -0.67 -33.13
N GLY A 21 -7.90 -0.30 -33.69
CA GLY A 21 -7.65 -0.34 -35.12
C GLY A 21 -8.46 0.67 -35.93
N ASP A 22 -8.65 0.35 -37.21
CA ASP A 22 -9.29 1.24 -38.17
C ASP A 22 -10.76 1.53 -37.83
N GLY A 23 -11.15 2.80 -37.95
CA GLY A 23 -12.51 3.27 -37.63
C GLY A 23 -12.64 3.94 -36.24
N TYR A 24 -11.61 3.92 -35.42
CA TYR A 24 -11.53 4.66 -34.16
C TYR A 24 -10.50 5.79 -34.25
N VAL A 25 -10.88 6.97 -33.77
CA VAL A 25 -9.99 8.10 -33.49
C VAL A 25 -9.88 8.20 -31.98
N VAL A 26 -8.69 8.03 -31.41
CA VAL A 26 -8.49 8.02 -29.97
C VAL A 26 -7.70 9.25 -29.54
N GLU A 27 -8.30 10.08 -28.68
CA GLU A 27 -7.73 11.35 -28.23
C GLU A 27 -7.67 11.48 -26.72
N SER A 28 -6.84 12.41 -26.25
CA SER A 28 -6.63 12.67 -24.82
C SER A 28 -7.25 13.98 -24.35
N SER A 29 -8.02 13.94 -23.26
CA SER A 29 -8.51 15.12 -22.55
C SER A 29 -7.43 15.80 -21.70
N ARG A 30 -6.29 15.13 -21.46
CA ARG A 30 -5.23 15.55 -20.54
C ARG A 30 -5.76 15.74 -19.11
N GLY A 31 -6.56 14.79 -18.63
CA GLY A 31 -7.23 14.80 -17.32
C GLY A 31 -8.52 15.64 -17.32
N HIS A 32 -8.78 16.30 -16.19
CA HIS A 32 -9.92 17.21 -16.02
C HIS A 32 -9.85 18.40 -16.99
N ILE A 33 -10.97 18.66 -17.67
CA ILE A 33 -11.12 19.80 -18.60
C ILE A 33 -11.84 20.99 -17.97
N ARG A 34 -12.56 20.77 -16.87
CA ARG A 34 -13.26 21.78 -16.08
C ARG A 34 -12.85 21.70 -14.62
N ASP A 35 -12.93 22.82 -13.93
CA ASP A 35 -12.77 22.92 -12.48
C ASP A 35 -13.57 24.15 -11.98
N LEU A 36 -13.69 24.27 -10.66
CA LEU A 36 -14.19 25.48 -10.02
C LEU A 36 -13.17 26.63 -10.17
N PRO A 37 -13.59 27.91 -10.29
CA PRO A 37 -12.72 29.07 -10.38
C PRO A 37 -11.62 29.05 -9.31
N ARG A 38 -10.37 29.35 -9.71
CA ARG A 38 -9.22 29.41 -8.79
C ARG A 38 -8.87 30.85 -8.44
N ALA A 39 -9.10 31.76 -9.39
CA ALA A 39 -8.91 33.20 -9.23
C ALA A 39 -10.17 33.96 -9.68
N ALA A 40 -10.29 35.23 -9.26
CA ALA A 40 -11.36 36.11 -9.72
C ALA A 40 -11.34 36.32 -11.25
N ALA A 41 -10.15 36.22 -11.86
CA ALA A 41 -9.98 36.32 -13.31
C ALA A 41 -10.66 35.16 -14.06
N ASP A 42 -10.86 34.02 -13.41
CA ASP A 42 -11.44 32.84 -14.04
C ASP A 42 -12.97 32.90 -14.12
N VAL A 43 -13.61 33.81 -13.38
CA VAL A 43 -15.08 33.95 -13.33
C VAL A 43 -15.60 34.54 -14.65
N PRO A 44 -16.49 33.84 -15.39
CA PRO A 44 -17.04 34.33 -16.65
C PRO A 44 -17.88 35.60 -16.44
N ALA A 45 -17.91 36.50 -17.44
CA ALA A 45 -18.61 37.79 -17.34
C ALA A 45 -20.06 37.68 -16.85
N LYS A 46 -20.80 36.64 -17.30
CA LYS A 46 -22.18 36.36 -16.88
C LYS A 46 -22.34 36.16 -15.36
N TYR A 47 -21.32 35.61 -14.70
CA TYR A 47 -21.34 35.29 -13.27
C TYR A 47 -20.54 36.29 -12.42
N LYS A 48 -19.95 37.34 -13.01
CA LYS A 48 -19.13 38.32 -12.26
C LYS A 48 -19.94 39.17 -11.28
N SER A 49 -21.24 39.34 -11.51
CA SER A 49 -22.16 40.02 -10.60
C SER A 49 -22.56 39.16 -9.40
N GLU A 50 -22.35 37.84 -9.48
CA GLU A 50 -22.76 36.90 -8.44
C GLU A 50 -21.74 36.87 -7.29
N PRO A 51 -22.12 37.20 -6.05
CA PRO A 51 -21.18 37.25 -4.91
C PRO A 51 -20.48 35.92 -4.62
N TRP A 52 -21.16 34.80 -4.90
CA TRP A 52 -20.67 33.44 -4.67
C TRP A 52 -19.76 32.93 -5.80
N ALA A 53 -19.68 33.60 -6.95
CA ALA A 53 -18.98 33.06 -8.13
C ALA A 53 -17.47 32.88 -7.93
N ARG A 54 -16.84 33.67 -7.06
CA ARG A 54 -15.42 33.47 -6.69
C ARG A 54 -15.23 32.22 -5.84
N LEU A 55 -16.16 31.92 -4.92
CA LEU A 55 -16.19 30.64 -4.21
C LEU A 55 -16.45 29.50 -5.19
N GLY A 56 -17.24 29.77 -6.23
CA GLY A 56 -17.60 28.83 -7.28
C GLY A 56 -18.67 27.83 -6.87
N VAL A 57 -19.32 28.03 -5.73
CA VAL A 57 -20.39 27.18 -5.20
C VAL A 57 -21.47 28.08 -4.64
N ASN A 58 -22.71 27.91 -5.10
CA ASN A 58 -23.87 28.66 -4.60
C ASN A 58 -24.52 27.90 -3.43
N VAL A 59 -24.08 28.20 -2.20
CA VAL A 59 -24.54 27.50 -0.99
C VAL A 59 -26.03 27.73 -0.67
N ASP A 60 -26.62 28.80 -1.22
CA ASP A 60 -28.03 29.16 -1.00
C ASP A 60 -28.98 28.53 -2.05
N ALA A 61 -28.43 27.84 -3.06
CA ALA A 61 -29.18 27.17 -4.12
C ALA A 61 -28.63 25.75 -4.33
N ASP A 62 -28.87 24.88 -3.36
CA ASP A 62 -28.52 23.45 -3.39
C ASP A 62 -27.06 23.16 -3.78
N PHE A 63 -26.14 24.06 -3.39
CA PHE A 63 -24.71 23.97 -3.68
C PHE A 63 -24.33 23.97 -5.16
N GLU A 64 -25.13 24.61 -6.04
CA GLU A 64 -24.87 24.67 -7.49
C GLU A 64 -23.40 25.09 -7.78
N PRO A 65 -22.61 24.25 -8.46
CA PRO A 65 -21.21 24.55 -8.76
C PRO A 65 -21.06 25.35 -10.07
N LEU A 66 -20.20 26.36 -10.02
CA LEU A 66 -19.74 27.06 -11.23
C LEU A 66 -18.52 26.34 -11.81
N TYR A 67 -18.75 25.41 -12.73
CA TYR A 67 -17.67 24.78 -13.50
C TYR A 67 -17.26 25.62 -14.71
N ILE A 68 -15.97 25.87 -14.83
CA ILE A 68 -15.37 26.59 -15.96
C ILE A 68 -14.35 25.71 -16.67
N VAL A 69 -14.20 25.89 -17.98
CA VAL A 69 -13.10 25.25 -18.72
C VAL A 69 -11.80 25.92 -18.31
N SER A 70 -10.85 25.14 -17.80
CA SER A 70 -9.55 25.65 -17.37
C SER A 70 -8.83 26.33 -18.54
N PRO A 71 -8.15 27.48 -18.33
CA PRO A 71 -7.53 28.23 -19.42
C PRO A 71 -6.59 27.40 -20.31
N ASP A 72 -5.81 26.50 -19.69
CA ASP A 72 -4.87 25.58 -20.35
C ASP A 72 -5.55 24.45 -21.13
N LYS A 73 -6.86 24.23 -20.93
CA LYS A 73 -7.64 23.16 -21.58
C LYS A 73 -8.53 23.65 -22.72
N LYS A 74 -8.62 24.96 -22.95
CA LYS A 74 -9.46 25.53 -24.03
C LYS A 74 -9.07 25.02 -25.42
N GLY A 75 -7.77 24.86 -25.69
CA GLY A 75 -7.27 24.28 -26.94
C GLY A 75 -7.77 22.85 -27.14
N THR A 76 -7.55 22.00 -26.13
CA THR A 76 -8.02 20.61 -26.12
C THR A 76 -9.53 20.50 -26.35
N VAL A 77 -10.34 21.30 -25.65
CA VAL A 77 -11.80 21.27 -25.83
C VAL A 77 -12.21 21.69 -27.25
N THR A 78 -11.51 22.66 -27.84
CA THR A 78 -11.79 23.11 -29.22
C THR A 78 -11.47 22.01 -30.23
N GLU A 79 -10.35 21.33 -30.06
CA GLU A 79 -9.93 20.19 -30.88
C GLU A 79 -10.93 19.02 -30.79
N LEU A 80 -11.30 18.61 -29.57
CA LEU A 80 -12.29 17.55 -29.34
C LEU A 80 -13.65 17.88 -29.95
N LYS A 81 -14.11 19.14 -29.86
CA LYS A 81 -15.32 19.61 -30.54
C LYS A 81 -15.22 19.60 -32.05
N GLY A 82 -14.03 19.80 -32.61
CA GLY A 82 -13.76 19.66 -34.03
C GLY A 82 -13.97 18.21 -34.47
N LEU A 83 -13.25 17.29 -33.82
CA LEU A 83 -13.29 15.86 -34.13
C LEU A 83 -14.68 15.24 -33.95
N LEU A 84 -15.43 15.69 -32.94
CA LEU A 84 -16.78 15.19 -32.66
C LEU A 84 -17.79 15.45 -33.80
N LYS A 85 -17.51 16.40 -34.70
CA LYS A 85 -18.38 16.67 -35.86
C LYS A 85 -18.27 15.61 -36.95
N ASP A 86 -17.16 14.88 -36.99
CA ASP A 86 -16.81 13.97 -38.08
C ASP A 86 -16.96 12.49 -37.68
N VAL A 87 -17.65 12.19 -36.58
CA VAL A 87 -17.84 10.84 -36.04
C VAL A 87 -19.31 10.51 -35.82
N ASP A 88 -19.62 9.21 -35.86
CA ASP A 88 -20.96 8.66 -35.69
C ASP A 88 -21.27 8.29 -34.23
N GLU A 89 -20.25 8.04 -33.40
CA GLU A 89 -20.38 7.71 -31.96
C GLU A 89 -19.23 8.31 -31.15
N LEU A 90 -19.50 8.59 -29.87
CA LEU A 90 -18.50 9.00 -28.88
C LEU A 90 -18.35 7.93 -27.80
N TYR A 91 -17.12 7.51 -27.53
CA TYR A 91 -16.75 6.60 -26.45
C TYR A 91 -15.98 7.37 -25.37
N LEU A 92 -16.45 7.29 -24.13
CA LEU A 92 -15.78 7.86 -22.96
C LEU A 92 -15.05 6.72 -22.24
N ALA A 93 -13.72 6.69 -22.39
CA ALA A 93 -12.84 5.60 -21.96
C ALA A 93 -11.93 6.02 -20.79
N THR A 94 -12.47 6.83 -19.88
CA THR A 94 -11.82 7.20 -18.63
C THR A 94 -11.76 6.02 -17.65
N ASP A 95 -10.90 6.11 -16.65
CA ASP A 95 -10.78 5.15 -15.56
C ASP A 95 -12.14 4.92 -14.89
N GLY A 96 -12.37 3.72 -14.35
CA GLY A 96 -13.66 3.31 -13.81
C GLY A 96 -14.01 3.88 -12.43
N ASP A 97 -13.13 4.66 -11.81
CA ASP A 97 -13.32 5.27 -10.49
C ASP A 97 -14.16 6.56 -10.56
N ARG A 98 -14.53 7.13 -9.39
CA ARG A 98 -15.31 8.38 -9.35
C ARG A 98 -14.63 9.57 -10.04
N GLU A 99 -13.29 9.63 -10.07
CA GLU A 99 -12.57 10.72 -10.73
C GLU A 99 -12.69 10.59 -12.25
N GLY A 100 -12.49 9.39 -12.78
CA GLY A 100 -12.69 9.09 -14.20
C GLY A 100 -14.15 9.28 -14.63
N GLU A 101 -15.12 8.92 -13.79
CA GLU A 101 -16.55 9.12 -14.07
C GLU A 101 -16.91 10.62 -14.11
N ALA A 102 -16.37 11.43 -13.19
CA ALA A 102 -16.54 12.88 -13.22
C ALA A 102 -15.89 13.54 -14.45
N ILE A 103 -14.73 13.05 -14.91
CA ILE A 103 -14.12 13.52 -16.18
C ILE A 103 -15.03 13.19 -17.35
N ALA A 104 -15.57 11.97 -17.43
CA ALA A 104 -16.50 11.57 -18.48
C ALA A 104 -17.76 12.46 -18.48
N TRP A 105 -18.34 12.72 -17.31
CA TRP A 105 -19.46 13.65 -17.16
C TRP A 105 -19.10 15.08 -17.60
N HIS A 106 -17.93 15.59 -17.20
CA HIS A 106 -17.48 16.91 -17.63
C HIS A 106 -17.28 17.02 -19.15
N LEU A 107 -16.79 15.96 -19.79
CA LEU A 107 -16.69 15.87 -21.25
C LEU A 107 -18.07 15.93 -21.90
N LEU A 108 -19.03 15.14 -21.41
CA LEU A 108 -20.42 15.13 -21.90
C LEU A 108 -21.03 16.53 -21.87
N GLU A 109 -21.00 17.18 -20.71
CA GLU A 109 -21.56 18.52 -20.49
C GLU A 109 -20.86 19.62 -21.32
N THR A 110 -19.56 19.48 -21.54
CA THR A 110 -18.77 20.49 -22.27
C THR A 110 -18.90 20.35 -23.78
N LEU A 111 -18.87 19.11 -24.27
CA LEU A 111 -18.90 18.78 -25.69
C LEU A 111 -20.32 18.81 -26.26
N LYS A 112 -21.33 18.47 -25.43
CA LYS A 112 -22.75 18.40 -25.81
C LYS A 112 -22.97 17.56 -27.08
N PRO A 113 -22.54 16.29 -27.08
CA PRO A 113 -22.60 15.43 -28.25
C PRO A 113 -24.04 15.28 -28.76
N LYS A 114 -24.19 15.26 -30.09
CA LYS A 114 -25.45 14.96 -30.79
C LYS A 114 -25.47 13.55 -31.39
N VAL A 115 -24.48 12.76 -31.03
CA VAL A 115 -24.26 11.38 -31.45
C VAL A 115 -24.39 10.46 -30.23
N PRO A 116 -24.66 9.15 -30.41
CA PRO A 116 -24.69 8.21 -29.30
C PRO A 116 -23.38 8.23 -28.50
N VAL A 117 -23.52 8.18 -27.18
CA VAL A 117 -22.40 8.18 -26.23
C VAL A 117 -22.36 6.83 -25.54
N ARG A 118 -21.16 6.24 -25.44
CA ARG A 118 -20.92 4.94 -24.79
C ARG A 118 -19.81 5.09 -23.75
N ARG A 119 -19.97 4.53 -22.55
CA ARG A 119 -18.96 4.57 -21.49
C ARG A 119 -18.20 3.24 -21.44
N MET A 120 -16.91 3.27 -21.80
CA MET A 120 -16.02 2.09 -21.75
C MET A 120 -15.29 2.02 -20.42
N VAL A 121 -15.38 0.90 -19.71
CA VAL A 121 -14.63 0.69 -18.47
C VAL A 121 -13.80 -0.56 -18.56
N PHE A 122 -12.55 -0.47 -18.13
CA PHE A 122 -11.57 -1.55 -18.14
C PHE A 122 -10.57 -1.36 -16.99
N HIS A 123 -9.97 -2.45 -16.53
CA HIS A 123 -9.08 -2.46 -15.37
C HIS A 123 -7.65 -2.88 -15.70
N GLU A 124 -7.40 -3.17 -16.98
CA GLU A 124 -6.10 -3.37 -17.59
C GLU A 124 -6.17 -2.94 -19.06
N ILE A 125 -5.02 -2.62 -19.64
CA ILE A 125 -4.93 -2.15 -21.03
C ILE A 125 -4.31 -3.26 -21.88
N THR A 126 -5.14 -4.26 -22.17
CA THR A 126 -4.83 -5.36 -23.08
C THR A 126 -5.80 -5.32 -24.26
N GLU A 127 -5.43 -5.92 -25.39
CA GLU A 127 -6.29 -5.94 -26.58
C GLU A 127 -7.67 -6.52 -26.28
N GLN A 128 -7.70 -7.70 -25.63
CA GLN A 128 -8.93 -8.37 -25.22
C GLN A 128 -9.80 -7.51 -24.28
N ALA A 129 -9.20 -6.88 -23.27
CA ALA A 129 -9.95 -6.05 -22.31
C ALA A 129 -10.54 -4.81 -22.98
N ILE A 130 -9.80 -4.17 -23.89
CA ILE A 130 -10.25 -2.97 -24.61
C ILE A 130 -11.35 -3.32 -25.61
N LEU A 131 -11.21 -4.42 -26.35
CA LEU A 131 -12.25 -4.88 -27.29
C LEU A 131 -13.53 -5.28 -26.55
N ALA A 132 -13.42 -6.00 -25.43
CA ALA A 132 -14.56 -6.34 -24.59
C ALA A 132 -15.28 -5.08 -24.06
N ALA A 133 -14.54 -4.11 -23.52
CA ALA A 133 -15.10 -2.86 -23.02
C ALA A 133 -15.75 -1.99 -24.11
N ALA A 134 -15.31 -2.12 -25.36
CA ALA A 134 -15.93 -1.44 -26.50
C ALA A 134 -17.25 -2.11 -26.95
N GLN A 135 -17.33 -3.44 -26.79
CA GLN A 135 -18.51 -4.24 -27.15
C GLN A 135 -19.62 -4.16 -26.09
N ASP A 136 -19.25 -4.09 -24.81
CA ASP A 136 -20.17 -4.03 -23.67
C ASP A 136 -19.98 -2.74 -22.85
N PRO A 137 -20.41 -1.57 -23.39
CA PRO A 137 -20.33 -0.32 -22.66
C PRO A 137 -21.36 -0.28 -21.54
N ARG A 138 -21.05 0.46 -20.47
CA ARG A 138 -22.01 0.77 -19.42
C ARG A 138 -22.67 2.13 -19.62
N ASP A 139 -23.67 2.42 -18.79
CA ASP A 139 -24.17 3.78 -18.62
C ASP A 139 -23.26 4.59 -17.69
N LEU A 140 -23.33 5.91 -17.79
CA LEU A 140 -22.66 6.81 -16.85
C LEU A 140 -23.30 6.68 -15.46
N ASP A 141 -22.50 6.44 -14.43
CA ASP A 141 -22.99 6.33 -13.05
C ASP A 141 -23.02 7.71 -12.37
N ASN A 142 -24.18 8.36 -12.38
CA ASN A 142 -24.35 9.67 -11.76
C ASN A 142 -24.09 9.66 -10.24
N ASN A 143 -24.23 8.53 -9.54
CA ASN A 143 -23.91 8.49 -8.11
C ASN A 143 -22.41 8.65 -7.86
N LEU A 144 -21.56 8.11 -8.76
CA LEU A 144 -20.12 8.29 -8.68
C LEU A 144 -19.74 9.75 -8.99
N VAL A 145 -20.40 10.36 -9.97
CA VAL A 145 -20.23 11.79 -10.30
C VAL A 145 -20.60 12.65 -9.09
N ASP A 146 -21.78 12.46 -8.51
CA ASP A 146 -22.27 13.20 -7.35
C ASP A 146 -21.35 13.02 -6.13
N ALA A 147 -20.83 11.81 -5.92
CA ALA A 147 -19.87 11.54 -4.85
C ALA A 147 -18.54 12.28 -5.04
N GLN A 148 -18.08 12.43 -6.30
CA GLN A 148 -16.89 13.21 -6.63
C GLN A 148 -17.15 14.71 -6.45
N GLU A 149 -18.26 15.21 -6.97
CA GLU A 149 -18.68 16.61 -6.85
C GLU A 149 -18.88 17.04 -5.39
N THR A 150 -19.58 16.21 -4.61
CA THR A 150 -19.76 16.43 -3.16
C THR A 150 -18.42 16.59 -2.46
N ARG A 151 -17.43 15.73 -2.79
CA ARG A 151 -16.08 15.85 -2.23
C ARG A 151 -15.39 17.14 -2.71
N ARG A 152 -15.52 17.48 -4.00
CA ARG A 152 -14.93 18.68 -4.61
C ARG A 152 -15.44 19.96 -3.95
N ILE A 153 -16.73 20.03 -3.68
CA ILE A 153 -17.42 21.13 -2.99
C ILE A 153 -17.03 21.17 -1.52
N LEU A 154 -17.05 20.02 -0.82
CA LEU A 154 -16.63 19.94 0.59
C LEU A 154 -15.21 20.47 0.80
N ASP A 155 -14.26 20.04 -0.03
CA ASP A 155 -12.87 20.48 0.08
C ASP A 155 -12.74 21.98 -0.30
N ARG A 156 -13.60 22.50 -1.21
CA ARG A 156 -13.69 23.94 -1.53
C ARG A 156 -14.17 24.76 -0.34
N LEU A 157 -15.30 24.39 0.27
CA LEU A 157 -15.87 25.09 1.42
C LEU A 157 -14.91 25.05 2.62
N TYR A 158 -14.35 23.89 2.93
CA TYR A 158 -13.37 23.76 4.02
C TYR A 158 -12.17 24.67 3.79
N GLY A 159 -11.60 24.66 2.59
CA GLY A 159 -10.44 25.50 2.25
C GLY A 159 -10.76 26.99 2.36
N TYR A 160 -11.93 27.42 1.88
CA TYR A 160 -12.33 28.83 1.84
C TYR A 160 -12.61 29.39 3.23
N GLU A 161 -13.28 28.61 4.09
CA GLU A 161 -13.64 29.03 5.45
C GLU A 161 -12.45 28.97 6.43
N VAL A 162 -11.61 27.92 6.34
CA VAL A 162 -10.58 27.66 7.36
C VAL A 162 -9.26 28.38 7.06
N SER A 163 -8.88 28.57 5.78
CA SER A 163 -7.59 29.21 5.45
C SER A 163 -7.46 30.64 5.99
N PRO A 164 -8.49 31.52 5.92
CA PRO A 164 -8.42 32.87 6.49
C PRO A 164 -8.16 32.88 8.01
N VAL A 165 -8.63 31.86 8.74
CA VAL A 165 -8.34 31.72 10.18
C VAL A 165 -6.86 31.44 10.39
N LEU A 166 -6.26 30.54 9.60
CA LEU A 166 -4.82 30.25 9.65
C LEU A 166 -3.98 31.49 9.33
N TRP A 167 -4.39 32.31 8.36
CA TRP A 167 -3.66 33.54 8.02
C TRP A 167 -3.65 34.56 9.15
N LYS A 168 -4.78 34.68 9.87
CA LYS A 168 -4.92 35.61 11.00
C LYS A 168 -4.23 35.10 12.27
N LYS A 169 -4.13 33.78 12.47
CA LYS A 169 -3.72 33.18 13.75
C LYS A 169 -2.36 32.47 13.75
N VAL A 170 -1.85 32.09 12.58
CA VAL A 170 -0.60 31.33 12.44
C VAL A 170 0.37 32.02 11.48
N GLY A 171 -0.02 32.21 10.23
CA GLY A 171 0.85 32.80 9.21
C GLY A 171 0.18 32.96 7.85
N ARG A 172 0.55 34.01 7.11
CA ARG A 172 0.02 34.27 5.76
C ARG A 172 0.41 33.13 4.80
N ASN A 173 -0.43 32.92 3.78
CA ASN A 173 -0.23 31.94 2.71
C ASN A 173 -0.27 30.45 3.14
N LEU A 174 -0.77 30.13 4.33
CA LEU A 174 -1.07 28.76 4.72
C LEU A 174 -2.36 28.26 4.08
N SER A 175 -2.39 27.00 3.63
CA SER A 175 -3.61 26.38 3.10
C SER A 175 -4.25 25.47 4.14
N ALA A 176 -5.58 25.59 4.29
CA ALA A 176 -6.34 24.64 5.09
C ALA A 176 -6.71 23.42 4.24
N GLY A 177 -6.28 22.24 4.70
CA GLY A 177 -6.64 20.96 4.09
C GLY A 177 -7.28 20.03 5.11
N ARG A 178 -8.50 19.57 4.83
CA ARG A 178 -9.27 18.70 5.75
C ARG A 178 -8.54 17.39 6.05
N VAL A 179 -8.08 16.69 5.01
CA VAL A 179 -7.34 15.42 5.17
C VAL A 179 -5.89 15.65 5.58
N GLN A 180 -5.23 16.67 4.99
CA GLN A 180 -3.83 17.00 5.26
C GLN A 180 -3.62 17.37 6.74
N SER A 181 -4.51 18.16 7.33
CA SER A 181 -4.39 18.58 8.74
C SER A 181 -4.45 17.40 9.71
N VAL A 182 -5.28 16.37 9.44
CA VAL A 182 -5.33 15.14 10.25
C VAL A 182 -4.04 14.32 10.08
N ALA A 183 -3.50 14.20 8.87
CA ALA A 183 -2.23 13.53 8.64
C ALA A 183 -1.08 14.23 9.39
N THR A 184 -1.00 15.57 9.31
CA THR A 184 -0.05 16.37 10.09
C THR A 184 -0.24 16.17 11.59
N ARG A 185 -1.50 16.10 12.07
CA ARG A 185 -1.82 15.81 13.48
C ARG A 185 -1.27 14.46 13.93
N ILE A 186 -1.34 13.40 13.11
CA ILE A 186 -0.80 12.08 13.45
C ILE A 186 0.72 12.16 13.70
N ILE A 187 1.45 12.87 12.82
CA ILE A 187 2.90 13.08 12.96
C ILE A 187 3.20 13.88 14.23
N VAL A 188 2.51 15.00 14.44
CA VAL A 188 2.68 15.84 15.62
C VAL A 188 2.37 15.09 16.91
N GLN A 189 1.33 14.25 16.92
CA GLN A 189 0.99 13.46 18.10
C GLN A 189 2.12 12.47 18.43
N ARG A 190 2.62 11.74 17.44
CA ARG A 190 3.77 10.83 17.65
C ARG A 190 5.00 11.56 18.17
N GLU A 191 5.27 12.76 17.67
CA GLU A 191 6.40 13.55 18.15
C GLU A 191 6.19 14.06 19.58
N ARG A 192 4.97 14.47 19.94
CA ARG A 192 4.62 14.80 21.33
C ARG A 192 4.80 13.62 22.27
N ASP A 193 4.41 12.42 21.84
CA ASP A 193 4.62 11.19 22.60
C ASP A 193 6.14 10.97 22.84
N ARG A 194 6.98 11.21 21.82
CA ARG A 194 8.45 11.12 21.91
C ARG A 194 9.06 12.18 22.82
N MET A 195 8.57 13.42 22.77
CA MET A 195 9.01 14.52 23.65
C MET A 195 8.66 14.26 25.12
N ALA A 196 7.50 13.66 25.36
CA ALA A 196 7.03 13.28 26.69
C ALA A 196 7.70 12.00 27.22
N PHE A 197 8.24 11.16 26.33
CA PHE A 197 8.90 9.92 26.69
C PHE A 197 10.05 10.13 27.68
N ARG A 198 10.17 9.26 28.67
CA ARG A 198 11.31 9.19 29.59
C ARG A 198 11.89 7.78 29.53
N SER A 199 13.19 7.70 29.23
CA SER A 199 13.90 6.43 29.17
C SER A 199 14.14 5.88 30.58
N ALA A 200 14.06 4.56 30.72
CA ALA A 200 14.46 3.83 31.93
C ALA A 200 15.71 3.00 31.62
N GLY A 201 16.66 2.97 32.57
CA GLY A 201 17.79 2.05 32.52
C GLY A 201 17.39 0.68 33.05
N TYR A 202 17.74 -0.38 32.33
CA TYR A 202 17.64 -1.76 32.80
C TYR A 202 18.78 -2.57 32.18
N TRP A 203 19.22 -3.60 32.90
CA TRP A 203 20.25 -4.52 32.44
C TRP A 203 19.67 -5.92 32.23
N ASP A 204 20.28 -6.66 31.32
CA ASP A 204 20.11 -8.11 31.18
C ASP A 204 21.48 -8.78 31.07
N LEU A 205 21.49 -10.10 30.98
CA LEU A 205 22.70 -10.88 30.75
C LEU A 205 22.53 -11.68 29.47
N GLY A 206 23.46 -11.50 28.53
CA GLY A 206 23.66 -12.40 27.40
C GLY A 206 24.73 -13.43 27.73
N ALA A 207 24.46 -14.71 27.44
CA ALA A 207 25.42 -15.79 27.57
C ALA A 207 25.65 -16.46 26.20
N GLU A 208 26.91 -16.70 25.85
CA GLU A 208 27.27 -17.68 24.81
C GLU A 208 27.48 -19.03 25.50
N LEU A 209 26.71 -20.03 25.09
CA LEU A 209 26.71 -21.36 25.69
C LEU A 209 27.32 -22.35 24.71
N ASP A 210 28.17 -23.25 25.20
CA ASP A 210 28.82 -24.30 24.40
C ASP A 210 28.28 -25.68 24.83
N ALA A 211 27.41 -26.24 24.00
CA ALA A 211 26.87 -27.60 24.18
C ALA A 211 27.77 -28.67 23.54
N GLY A 212 28.80 -28.28 22.79
CA GLY A 212 29.68 -29.20 22.07
C GLY A 212 30.53 -30.08 22.97
N LYS A 213 30.82 -29.62 24.20
CA LYS A 213 31.53 -30.42 25.22
C LYS A 213 30.74 -31.64 25.67
N ASP A 214 29.44 -31.46 25.92
CA ASP A 214 28.55 -32.53 26.41
C ASP A 214 27.96 -33.34 25.25
N ASN A 215 27.76 -32.70 24.09
CA ASN A 215 27.25 -33.33 22.88
C ASN A 215 28.07 -32.92 21.65
N PRO A 216 29.10 -33.71 21.27
CA PRO A 216 29.92 -33.44 20.09
C PRO A 216 29.14 -33.39 18.76
N ALA A 217 27.91 -33.91 18.71
CA ALA A 217 27.04 -33.87 17.54
C ALA A 217 26.16 -32.60 17.47
N ALA A 218 26.19 -31.71 18.48
CA ALA A 218 25.41 -30.49 18.51
C ALA A 218 25.79 -29.54 17.35
N LYS A 219 24.78 -29.05 16.62
CA LYS A 219 24.94 -28.14 15.47
C LYS A 219 23.91 -27.01 15.51
N PRO A 220 24.33 -25.74 15.62
CA PRO A 220 25.68 -25.30 15.97
C PRO A 220 26.06 -25.75 17.41
N PRO A 221 27.36 -25.95 17.71
CA PRO A 221 27.80 -26.33 19.05
C PRO A 221 27.64 -25.20 20.06
N ARG A 222 27.61 -23.95 19.57
CA ARG A 222 27.44 -22.74 20.38
C ARG A 222 26.20 -21.97 19.99
N PHE A 223 25.55 -21.37 20.99
CA PHE A 223 24.38 -20.52 20.79
C PHE A 223 24.26 -19.48 21.90
N HIS A 224 23.47 -18.43 21.65
CA HIS A 224 23.22 -17.38 22.64
C HIS A 224 21.94 -17.64 23.43
N ALA A 225 21.97 -17.30 24.72
CA ALA A 225 20.81 -17.25 25.59
C ALA A 225 20.77 -15.93 26.35
N ARG A 226 19.58 -15.51 26.78
CA ARG A 226 19.38 -14.31 27.60
C ARG A 226 18.75 -14.67 28.94
N LEU A 227 19.20 -14.00 30.01
CA LEU A 227 18.61 -14.15 31.34
C LEU A 227 17.16 -13.67 31.34
N VAL A 228 16.26 -14.47 31.92
CA VAL A 228 14.82 -14.14 32.01
C VAL A 228 14.28 -14.17 33.44
N SER A 229 14.94 -14.82 34.39
CA SER A 229 14.56 -14.73 35.80
C SER A 229 15.71 -14.96 36.76
N VAL A 230 15.63 -14.36 37.94
CA VAL A 230 16.49 -14.58 39.12
C VAL A 230 15.58 -14.84 40.32
N ASP A 231 15.80 -15.93 41.07
CA ASP A 231 14.98 -16.38 42.19
C ASP A 231 13.47 -16.34 41.89
N ALA A 232 13.10 -16.88 40.72
CA ALA A 232 11.75 -16.90 40.15
C ALA A 232 11.12 -15.53 39.82
N LEU A 233 11.78 -14.40 40.11
CA LEU A 233 11.39 -13.08 39.66
C LEU A 233 11.84 -12.86 38.22
N ARG A 234 10.90 -12.48 37.34
CA ARG A 234 11.20 -12.21 35.93
C ARG A 234 12.05 -10.94 35.81
N VAL A 235 13.14 -11.02 35.06
CA VAL A 235 13.96 -9.85 34.73
C VAL A 235 13.18 -8.89 33.84
N ALA A 236 13.23 -7.60 34.17
CA ALA A 236 12.56 -6.54 33.43
C ALA A 236 13.16 -6.38 32.03
N SER A 237 12.31 -6.02 31.07
CA SER A 237 12.65 -5.72 29.68
C SER A 237 11.93 -4.45 29.24
N GLY A 238 12.27 -3.88 28.09
CA GLY A 238 11.68 -2.61 27.63
C GLY A 238 10.14 -2.56 27.63
N ARG A 239 9.45 -3.70 27.45
CA ARG A 239 7.97 -3.76 27.48
C ARG A 239 7.36 -3.53 28.86
N ASP A 240 8.18 -3.66 29.92
CA ASP A 240 7.74 -3.61 31.33
C ASP A 240 7.72 -2.18 31.88
N PHE A 241 8.25 -1.23 31.12
CA PHE A 241 8.21 0.19 31.45
C PHE A 241 7.08 0.88 30.69
N ASP A 242 6.45 1.87 31.32
CA ASP A 242 5.53 2.80 30.67
C ASP A 242 6.29 3.91 29.94
N SER A 243 5.56 4.85 29.33
CA SER A 243 6.16 5.97 28.60
C SER A 243 6.90 6.97 29.49
N LEU A 244 6.73 6.90 30.81
CA LEU A 244 7.38 7.76 31.80
C LEU A 244 8.58 7.06 32.46
N GLY A 245 8.98 5.90 31.94
CA GLY A 245 10.10 5.13 32.45
C GLY A 245 9.82 4.46 33.80
N GLN A 246 8.55 4.36 34.21
CA GLN A 246 8.15 3.68 35.43
C GLN A 246 7.81 2.22 35.13
N VAL A 247 8.10 1.33 36.08
CA VAL A 247 7.68 -0.06 35.98
C VAL A 247 6.16 -0.13 36.03
N LYS A 248 5.55 -0.78 35.03
CA LYS A 248 4.10 -0.96 34.97
C LYS A 248 3.62 -1.78 36.16
N GLU A 249 2.55 -1.32 36.82
CA GLU A 249 1.89 -2.10 37.85
C GLU A 249 1.31 -3.40 37.26
N THR A 250 1.63 -4.54 37.87
CA THR A 250 1.09 -5.83 37.47
C THR A 250 -0.18 -6.12 38.27
N SER A 251 -1.31 -6.30 37.59
CA SER A 251 -2.62 -6.43 38.25
C SER A 251 -2.78 -7.69 39.11
N ASN A 252 -1.95 -8.75 38.94
CA ASN A 252 -2.11 -10.04 39.61
C ASN A 252 -0.82 -10.91 39.66
N GLY A 253 0.36 -10.35 39.93
CA GLY A 253 1.59 -11.16 39.99
C GLY A 253 2.73 -10.54 40.80
N PRO A 254 3.78 -11.33 41.10
CA PRO A 254 5.03 -10.76 41.59
C PRO A 254 5.57 -9.79 40.53
N GLY A 255 6.06 -8.63 40.96
CA GLY A 255 6.62 -7.62 40.07
C GLY A 255 7.82 -8.13 39.25
N VAL A 256 8.36 -7.28 38.38
CA VAL A 256 9.60 -7.59 37.65
C VAL A 256 10.83 -7.17 38.47
N LEU A 257 11.93 -7.91 38.29
CA LEU A 257 13.24 -7.53 38.79
C LEU A 257 13.92 -6.59 37.80
N VAL A 258 14.07 -5.33 38.17
CA VAL A 258 14.90 -4.37 37.42
C VAL A 258 16.36 -4.56 37.84
N LEU A 259 17.19 -5.05 36.93
CA LEU A 259 18.63 -5.15 37.16
C LEU A 259 19.29 -3.82 36.81
N ASP A 260 20.17 -3.37 37.70
CA ASP A 260 21.14 -2.31 37.44
C ASP A 260 22.50 -2.90 37.06
N GLU A 261 23.45 -2.03 36.74
CA GLU A 261 24.80 -2.41 36.34
C GLU A 261 25.52 -3.21 37.42
N THR A 262 25.40 -2.80 38.68
CA THR A 262 26.07 -3.45 39.81
C THR A 262 25.59 -4.87 40.00
N ARG A 263 24.26 -5.08 40.03
CA ARG A 263 23.67 -6.41 40.20
C ARG A 263 23.88 -7.28 38.96
N ALA A 264 23.81 -6.72 37.76
CA ALA A 264 24.11 -7.47 36.54
C ALA A 264 25.55 -7.97 36.52
N ASN A 265 26.53 -7.13 36.84
CA ASN A 265 27.95 -7.51 36.90
C ASN A 265 28.24 -8.54 38.00
N ALA A 266 27.56 -8.43 39.15
CA ALA A 266 27.66 -9.44 40.22
C ALA A 266 27.16 -10.82 39.74
N LEU A 267 26.02 -10.87 39.04
CA LEU A 267 25.50 -12.10 38.44
C LEU A 267 26.44 -12.65 37.36
N VAL A 268 27.02 -11.80 36.50
CA VAL A 268 28.01 -12.23 35.50
C VAL A 268 29.22 -12.87 36.17
N ALA A 269 29.79 -12.24 37.20
CA ALA A 269 30.93 -12.78 37.93
C ALA A 269 30.59 -14.14 38.57
N GLY A 270 29.41 -14.23 39.21
CA GLY A 270 28.94 -15.45 39.85
C GLY A 270 28.52 -16.57 38.92
N LEU A 271 28.31 -16.30 37.63
CA LEU A 271 27.92 -17.29 36.62
C LEU A 271 29.04 -17.62 35.62
N SER A 272 30.15 -16.90 35.63
CA SER A 272 31.24 -17.02 34.64
C SER A 272 31.83 -18.44 34.48
N GLN A 273 31.77 -19.25 35.54
CA GLN A 273 32.22 -20.65 35.55
C GLN A 273 31.06 -21.63 35.84
N ALA A 274 29.82 -21.15 35.88
CA ALA A 274 28.66 -21.97 36.18
C ALA A 274 28.27 -22.81 34.95
N THR A 275 27.95 -24.09 35.19
CA THR A 275 27.33 -24.93 34.17
C THR A 275 25.82 -24.74 34.22
N LEU A 276 25.21 -24.36 33.08
CA LEU A 276 23.76 -24.24 32.97
C LEU A 276 23.16 -25.57 32.52
N THR A 277 22.05 -25.97 33.14
CA THR A 277 21.32 -27.21 32.83
C THR A 277 20.08 -26.90 32.00
N VAL A 278 19.86 -27.62 30.90
CA VAL A 278 18.61 -27.52 30.13
C VAL A 278 17.47 -28.10 30.97
N VAL A 279 16.50 -27.26 31.33
CA VAL A 279 15.30 -27.67 32.10
C VAL A 279 14.05 -27.78 31.23
N SER A 280 14.07 -27.20 30.03
CA SER A 280 13.00 -27.35 29.05
C SER A 280 13.56 -27.15 27.65
N ALA A 281 13.19 -28.04 26.73
CA ALA A 281 13.38 -27.88 25.30
C ALA A 281 12.06 -28.21 24.60
N GLU A 282 11.44 -27.21 24.00
CA GLU A 282 10.15 -27.35 23.34
C GLU A 282 10.26 -26.98 21.87
N GLU A 283 9.84 -27.89 20.99
CA GLU A 283 9.77 -27.67 19.56
C GLU A 283 8.31 -27.58 19.12
N LYS A 284 7.96 -26.47 18.45
CA LYS A 284 6.60 -26.24 17.94
C LYS A 284 6.64 -26.01 16.44
N PRO A 285 5.86 -26.77 15.64
CA PRO A 285 5.72 -26.47 14.23
C PRO A 285 4.98 -25.14 14.05
N TYR A 286 5.39 -24.36 13.06
CA TYR A 286 4.67 -23.16 12.64
C TYR A 286 4.43 -23.19 11.14
N THR A 287 3.36 -22.51 10.75
CA THR A 287 3.01 -22.27 9.35
C THR A 287 2.80 -20.78 9.13
N ARG A 288 3.34 -20.25 8.04
CA ARG A 288 3.12 -18.87 7.62
C ARG A 288 2.46 -18.86 6.25
N LYS A 289 1.29 -18.23 6.17
CA LYS A 289 0.55 -18.09 4.91
C LYS A 289 1.19 -17.01 4.02
N PRO A 290 1.10 -17.16 2.69
CA PRO A 290 1.50 -16.13 1.77
C PRO A 290 0.68 -14.87 1.95
N TYR A 291 1.30 -13.75 1.63
CA TYR A 291 0.64 -12.47 1.64
C TYR A 291 -0.39 -12.32 0.52
N PRO A 292 -1.43 -11.50 0.72
CA PRO A 292 -2.36 -11.17 -0.36
C PRO A 292 -1.66 -10.42 -1.49
N PRO A 293 -2.22 -10.47 -2.72
CA PRO A 293 -1.88 -9.58 -3.82
C PRO A 293 -1.93 -8.11 -3.40
N PHE A 294 -1.24 -7.25 -4.16
CA PHE A 294 -1.20 -5.83 -3.80
C PHE A 294 -2.54 -5.13 -4.01
N MET A 295 -2.94 -4.34 -3.01
CA MET A 295 -3.77 -3.15 -3.20
C MET A 295 -2.89 -1.89 -3.15
N THR A 296 -3.45 -0.71 -3.41
CA THR A 296 -2.70 0.56 -3.45
C THR A 296 -1.87 0.80 -2.19
N SER A 297 -2.45 0.62 -1.00
CA SER A 297 -1.76 0.94 0.26
C SER A 297 -0.61 -0.02 0.55
N THR A 298 -0.77 -1.33 0.26
CA THR A 298 0.31 -2.32 0.46
C THR A 298 1.42 -2.17 -0.57
N LEU A 299 1.09 -1.78 -1.81
CA LEU A 299 2.10 -1.48 -2.82
C LEU A 299 2.98 -0.30 -2.40
N GLN A 300 2.36 0.80 -1.95
CA GLN A 300 3.11 1.97 -1.49
C GLN A 300 3.98 1.66 -0.26
N GLN A 301 3.47 0.88 0.69
CA GLN A 301 4.24 0.47 1.86
C GLN A 301 5.45 -0.38 1.47
N GLU A 302 5.26 -1.41 0.64
CA GLU A 302 6.36 -2.30 0.25
C GLU A 302 7.35 -1.62 -0.69
N ALA A 303 6.91 -0.78 -1.62
CA ALA A 303 7.80 0.04 -2.44
C ALA A 303 8.62 1.03 -1.57
N GLY A 304 8.02 1.60 -0.52
CA GLY A 304 8.74 2.41 0.46
C GLY A 304 9.78 1.63 1.25
N ARG A 305 9.44 0.43 1.74
CA ARG A 305 10.35 -0.41 2.54
C ARG A 305 11.49 -1.01 1.71
N LYS A 306 11.17 -1.62 0.57
CA LYS A 306 12.11 -2.37 -0.27
C LYS A 306 12.84 -1.52 -1.29
N LEU A 307 12.09 -0.64 -1.98
CA LEU A 307 12.63 0.14 -3.10
C LEU A 307 13.07 1.55 -2.68
N ARG A 308 12.72 1.96 -1.44
CA ARG A 308 12.92 3.31 -0.91
C ARG A 308 12.22 4.38 -1.76
N PHE A 309 11.06 4.03 -2.33
CA PHE A 309 10.24 4.96 -3.11
C PHE A 309 9.25 5.70 -2.21
N SER A 310 9.06 7.01 -2.45
CA SER A 310 7.93 7.72 -1.85
C SER A 310 6.61 7.21 -2.41
N SER A 311 5.50 7.47 -1.71
CA SER A 311 4.15 7.15 -2.24
C SER A 311 3.90 7.82 -3.59
N GLU A 312 4.31 9.07 -3.77
CA GLU A 312 4.16 9.81 -5.03
C GLU A 312 4.97 9.18 -6.17
N ARG A 313 6.23 8.82 -5.92
CA ARG A 313 7.09 8.15 -6.91
C ARG A 313 6.50 6.80 -7.29
N THR A 314 6.06 6.02 -6.31
CA THR A 314 5.42 4.71 -6.51
C THR A 314 4.20 4.82 -7.41
N MET A 315 3.29 5.76 -7.12
CA MET A 315 2.08 5.95 -7.93
C MET A 315 2.38 6.48 -9.33
N SER A 316 3.39 7.34 -9.47
CA SER A 316 3.83 7.85 -10.78
C SER A 316 4.38 6.74 -11.68
N ILE A 317 5.14 5.81 -11.12
CA ILE A 317 5.65 4.64 -11.84
C ILE A 317 4.51 3.67 -12.16
N ALA A 318 3.65 3.36 -11.18
CA ALA A 318 2.50 2.48 -11.37
C ALA A 318 1.53 3.00 -12.45
N GLN A 319 1.31 4.32 -12.52
CA GLN A 319 0.54 4.96 -13.60
C GLN A 319 1.15 4.63 -14.97
N ARG A 320 2.47 4.78 -15.15
CA ARG A 320 3.14 4.46 -16.42
C ARG A 320 3.05 2.97 -16.75
N LEU A 321 3.23 2.10 -15.76
CA LEU A 321 3.08 0.66 -15.95
C LEU A 321 1.65 0.29 -16.40
N TYR A 322 0.63 0.88 -15.78
CA TYR A 322 -0.77 0.68 -16.15
C TYR A 322 -1.07 1.21 -17.56
N GLU A 323 -0.71 2.45 -17.86
CA GLU A 323 -0.98 3.10 -19.15
C GLU A 323 -0.30 2.40 -20.34
N ASN A 324 0.84 1.75 -20.09
CA ASN A 324 1.54 0.95 -21.09
C ASN A 324 1.07 -0.52 -21.15
N GLY A 325 0.12 -0.92 -20.31
CA GLY A 325 -0.49 -2.26 -20.32
C GLY A 325 0.35 -3.34 -19.64
N TYR A 326 1.16 -2.98 -18.64
CA TYR A 326 1.99 -3.94 -17.89
C TYR A 326 1.31 -4.43 -16.61
N ILE A 327 0.48 -3.61 -15.97
CA ILE A 327 -0.23 -3.97 -14.73
C ILE A 327 -1.71 -3.58 -14.81
N THR A 328 -2.51 -4.12 -13.90
CA THR A 328 -3.88 -3.68 -13.64
C THR A 328 -3.93 -2.31 -12.96
N TYR A 329 -5.13 -1.74 -12.87
CA TYR A 329 -5.37 -0.43 -12.28
C TYR A 329 -4.83 -0.30 -10.85
N MET A 330 -3.96 0.68 -10.63
CA MET A 330 -3.18 0.83 -9.40
C MET A 330 -3.90 1.56 -8.25
N ARG A 331 -5.12 2.07 -8.49
CA ARG A 331 -5.97 2.68 -7.45
C ARG A 331 -7.12 1.73 -7.12
N THR A 332 -6.81 0.76 -6.27
CA THR A 332 -7.71 -0.31 -5.89
C THR A 332 -7.55 -0.61 -4.40
N ASP A 333 -8.67 -0.80 -3.73
CA ASP A 333 -8.76 -1.37 -2.40
C ASP A 333 -9.22 -2.85 -2.48
N SER A 334 -8.98 -3.54 -3.59
CA SER A 334 -9.22 -4.97 -3.72
C SER A 334 -7.92 -5.77 -3.64
N THR A 335 -8.03 -6.99 -3.15
CA THR A 335 -6.95 -8.00 -3.18
C THR A 335 -7.39 -9.24 -3.96
N THR A 336 -8.55 -9.19 -4.60
CA THR A 336 -9.12 -10.28 -5.40
C THR A 336 -8.33 -10.42 -6.70
N LEU A 337 -8.12 -11.65 -7.15
CA LEU A 337 -7.63 -11.97 -8.50
C LEU A 337 -8.76 -12.62 -9.29
N SER A 338 -8.80 -12.33 -10.59
CA SER A 338 -9.62 -13.02 -11.58
C SER A 338 -9.14 -14.47 -11.77
N ASP A 339 -10.01 -15.33 -12.31
CA ASP A 339 -9.66 -16.73 -12.53
C ASP A 339 -8.48 -16.90 -13.49
N SER A 340 -8.38 -16.06 -14.53
CA SER A 340 -7.24 -16.04 -15.46
C SER A 340 -5.95 -15.64 -14.74
N ALA A 341 -5.99 -14.61 -13.90
CA ALA A 341 -4.83 -14.20 -13.10
C ALA A 341 -4.41 -15.24 -12.07
N LEU A 342 -5.36 -15.94 -11.44
CA LEU A 342 -5.09 -17.05 -10.53
C LEU A 342 -4.36 -18.17 -11.26
N GLN A 343 -4.82 -18.55 -12.45
CA GLN A 343 -4.18 -19.58 -13.27
C GLN A 343 -2.78 -19.14 -13.71
N ALA A 344 -2.63 -17.91 -14.21
CA ALA A 344 -1.34 -17.36 -14.64
C ALA A 344 -0.30 -17.36 -13.50
N ALA A 345 -0.68 -16.89 -12.31
CA ALA A 345 0.19 -16.89 -11.13
C ALA A 345 0.60 -18.30 -10.71
N ARG A 346 -0.32 -19.27 -10.76
CA ARG A 346 -0.05 -20.68 -10.41
C ARG A 346 0.88 -21.34 -11.43
N SER A 347 0.65 -21.13 -12.72
CA SER A 347 1.51 -21.65 -13.79
C SER A 347 2.93 -21.10 -13.67
N GLN A 348 3.06 -19.78 -13.44
CA GLN A 348 4.37 -19.16 -13.22
C GLN A 348 5.07 -19.70 -11.96
N ALA A 349 4.33 -19.92 -10.87
CA ALA A 349 4.89 -20.55 -9.67
C ALA A 349 5.39 -21.98 -9.94
N ALA A 350 4.62 -22.78 -10.71
CA ALA A 350 4.98 -24.14 -11.08
C ALA A 350 6.24 -24.18 -11.95
N GLU A 351 6.32 -23.30 -12.94
CA GLU A 351 7.45 -23.24 -13.89
C GLU A 351 8.76 -22.84 -13.20
N LEU A 352 8.71 -21.87 -12.28
CA LEU A 352 9.92 -21.30 -11.69
C LEU A 352 10.37 -22.00 -10.40
N TYR A 353 9.44 -22.52 -9.60
CA TYR A 353 9.74 -23.09 -8.29
C TYR A 353 9.39 -24.58 -8.20
N GLY A 354 8.65 -25.13 -9.16
CA GLY A 354 8.19 -26.52 -9.15
C GLY A 354 6.81 -26.71 -8.50
N ASN A 355 6.16 -27.83 -8.83
CA ASN A 355 4.79 -28.13 -8.42
C ASN A 355 4.60 -28.21 -6.88
N GLU A 356 5.64 -28.57 -6.13
CA GLU A 356 5.58 -28.63 -4.66
C GLU A 356 5.39 -27.24 -4.01
N TYR A 357 5.78 -26.17 -4.72
CA TYR A 357 5.66 -24.80 -4.26
C TYR A 357 4.31 -24.16 -4.61
N VAL A 358 3.48 -24.82 -5.41
CA VAL A 358 2.14 -24.34 -5.76
C VAL A 358 1.15 -24.79 -4.70
N HIS A 359 0.26 -23.90 -4.25
CA HIS A 359 -0.76 -24.30 -3.29
C HIS A 359 -1.73 -25.34 -3.92
N PRO A 360 -2.20 -26.36 -3.18
CA PRO A 360 -3.08 -27.39 -3.74
C PRO A 360 -4.36 -26.85 -4.38
N SER A 361 -4.96 -25.82 -3.78
CA SER A 361 -6.14 -25.11 -4.31
C SER A 361 -5.83 -23.65 -4.67
N PRO A 362 -6.55 -23.03 -5.61
CA PRO A 362 -6.45 -21.58 -5.86
C PRO A 362 -6.74 -20.79 -4.58
N ARG A 363 -5.87 -19.83 -4.25
CA ARG A 363 -6.03 -18.98 -3.06
C ARG A 363 -6.79 -17.72 -3.43
N GLN A 364 -8.00 -17.59 -2.91
CA GLN A 364 -8.79 -16.37 -2.99
C GLN A 364 -8.54 -15.47 -1.78
N TYR A 365 -8.26 -14.20 -2.05
CA TYR A 365 -8.06 -13.16 -1.04
C TYR A 365 -9.19 -12.14 -1.12
N THR A 366 -10.41 -12.62 -0.85
CA THR A 366 -11.59 -11.78 -0.89
C THR A 366 -11.67 -10.94 0.37
N ARG A 367 -11.89 -9.64 0.21
CA ARG A 367 -12.20 -8.73 1.31
C ARG A 367 -13.38 -7.87 0.93
N LYS A 368 -14.14 -7.39 1.91
CA LYS A 368 -15.24 -6.47 1.64
C LYS A 368 -14.68 -5.15 1.13
N VAL A 369 -14.98 -4.85 -0.12
CA VAL A 369 -14.58 -3.61 -0.78
C VAL A 369 -15.62 -2.52 -0.53
N LYS A 370 -15.18 -1.28 -0.33
CA LYS A 370 -16.10 -0.21 0.11
C LYS A 370 -17.10 0.19 -0.96
N ASN A 371 -16.72 0.13 -2.23
CA ASN A 371 -17.59 0.43 -3.35
C ASN A 371 -17.30 -0.55 -4.49
N ALA A 372 -18.20 -1.52 -4.72
CA ALA A 372 -18.03 -2.56 -5.73
C ALA A 372 -17.84 -2.01 -7.16
N GLN A 373 -18.36 -0.80 -7.44
CA GLN A 373 -18.24 -0.15 -8.76
C GLN A 373 -16.84 0.44 -9.01
N GLU A 374 -16.13 0.83 -7.94
CA GLU A 374 -14.75 1.34 -7.97
C GLU A 374 -13.72 0.24 -7.62
N ALA A 375 -14.21 -0.88 -7.10
CA ALA A 375 -13.42 -1.98 -6.58
C ALA A 375 -13.12 -2.97 -7.68
N HIS A 376 -11.89 -2.86 -8.18
CA HIS A 376 -11.40 -3.69 -9.26
C HIS A 376 -10.74 -4.97 -8.75
N GLU A 377 -9.92 -5.58 -9.59
CA GLU A 377 -8.96 -6.60 -9.20
C GLU A 377 -7.83 -5.99 -8.35
N ALA A 378 -6.99 -6.85 -7.76
CA ALA A 378 -5.72 -6.46 -7.18
C ALA A 378 -4.78 -5.85 -8.22
N ILE A 379 -3.75 -5.15 -7.75
CA ILE A 379 -2.62 -4.71 -8.55
C ILE A 379 -1.74 -5.94 -8.85
N ARG A 380 -1.75 -6.37 -10.12
CA ARG A 380 -1.07 -7.56 -10.63
C ARG A 380 -0.52 -7.29 -12.04
N PRO A 381 0.35 -8.15 -12.60
CA PRO A 381 0.70 -8.09 -14.02
C PRO A 381 -0.54 -8.20 -14.92
N ALA A 382 -0.56 -7.47 -16.02
CA ALA A 382 -1.65 -7.48 -17.00
C ALA A 382 -1.57 -8.71 -17.93
N GLY A 383 -2.72 -9.07 -18.51
CA GLY A 383 -2.87 -10.15 -19.49
C GLY A 383 -3.13 -11.53 -18.87
N GLU A 384 -3.67 -12.44 -19.69
CA GLU A 384 -3.91 -13.84 -19.32
C GLU A 384 -2.61 -14.64 -19.11
N THR A 385 -1.52 -14.18 -19.73
CA THR A 385 -0.16 -14.68 -19.49
C THR A 385 0.71 -13.51 -19.03
N PHE A 386 1.25 -13.63 -17.82
CA PHE A 386 2.14 -12.61 -17.28
C PHE A 386 3.49 -12.64 -18.01
N LYS A 387 3.93 -11.48 -18.48
CA LYS A 387 5.31 -11.31 -18.94
C LYS A 387 6.25 -11.50 -17.75
N THR A 388 7.35 -12.23 -17.92
CA THR A 388 8.32 -12.37 -16.84
C THR A 388 9.13 -11.08 -16.70
N PRO A 389 9.66 -10.74 -15.51
CA PRO A 389 10.55 -9.59 -15.37
C PRO A 389 11.70 -9.62 -16.37
N GLY A 390 12.32 -10.80 -16.59
CA GLY A 390 13.40 -10.97 -17.58
C GLY A 390 13.01 -10.57 -19.01
N GLN A 391 11.77 -10.83 -19.43
CA GLN A 391 11.26 -10.41 -20.75
C GLN A 391 11.05 -8.90 -20.87
N LEU A 392 10.81 -8.21 -19.75
CA LEU A 392 10.54 -6.77 -19.72
C LEU A 392 11.76 -5.90 -19.41
N HIS A 393 12.88 -6.50 -19.00
CA HIS A 393 14.06 -5.77 -18.56
C HIS A 393 14.58 -4.76 -19.60
N SER A 394 14.51 -5.08 -20.89
CA SER A 394 14.95 -4.18 -21.97
C SER A 394 13.91 -3.15 -22.42
N SER A 395 12.66 -3.27 -21.96
CA SER A 395 11.53 -2.42 -22.37
C SER A 395 11.05 -1.46 -21.27
N LEU A 396 11.49 -1.65 -20.03
CA LEU A 396 11.14 -0.83 -18.88
C LEU A 396 12.34 0.00 -18.43
N ASP A 397 12.08 1.20 -17.90
CA ASP A 397 13.11 1.90 -17.14
C ASP A 397 13.46 1.14 -15.84
N ASN A 398 14.54 1.51 -15.17
CA ASN A 398 15.01 0.79 -13.97
C ASN A 398 13.96 0.77 -12.84
N ASP A 399 13.28 1.88 -12.60
CA ASP A 399 12.30 1.98 -11.52
C ASP A 399 10.99 1.27 -11.88
N GLU A 400 10.55 1.37 -13.13
CA GLU A 400 9.44 0.63 -13.71
C GLU A 400 9.67 -0.87 -13.60
N PHE A 401 10.86 -1.33 -13.98
CA PHE A 401 11.28 -2.72 -13.84
C PHE A 401 11.21 -3.18 -12.39
N ARG A 402 11.80 -2.43 -11.46
CA ARG A 402 11.82 -2.79 -10.03
C ARG A 402 10.42 -2.81 -9.41
N LEU A 403 9.55 -1.89 -9.78
CA LEU A 403 8.17 -1.88 -9.29
C LEU A 403 7.34 -3.01 -9.92
N TYR A 404 7.52 -3.26 -11.21
CA TYR A 404 6.90 -4.39 -11.91
C TYR A 404 7.31 -5.73 -11.31
N GLU A 405 8.62 -5.94 -11.09
CA GLU A 405 9.18 -7.13 -10.47
C GLU A 405 8.57 -7.34 -9.07
N LEU A 406 8.46 -6.29 -8.26
CA LEU A 406 7.84 -6.36 -6.95
C LEU A 406 6.37 -6.82 -7.04
N ILE A 407 5.59 -6.25 -7.97
CA ILE A 407 4.18 -6.60 -8.22
C ILE A 407 4.07 -8.05 -8.69
N TRP A 408 4.92 -8.46 -9.63
CA TRP A 408 4.96 -9.80 -10.19
C TRP A 408 5.29 -10.83 -9.10
N GLN A 409 6.35 -10.62 -8.31
CA GLN A 409 6.75 -11.51 -7.22
C GLN A 409 5.64 -11.67 -6.18
N ARG A 410 5.00 -10.56 -5.79
CA ARG A 410 3.90 -10.58 -4.81
C ARG A 410 2.70 -11.37 -5.32
N THR A 411 2.37 -11.23 -6.61
CA THR A 411 1.25 -11.94 -7.24
C THR A 411 1.52 -13.44 -7.31
N VAL A 412 2.70 -13.86 -7.77
CA VAL A 412 3.11 -15.27 -7.84
C VAL A 412 3.15 -15.88 -6.44
N ALA A 413 3.82 -15.23 -5.49
CA ALA A 413 3.90 -15.67 -4.10
C ALA A 413 2.53 -15.89 -3.45
N SER A 414 1.52 -15.07 -3.80
CA SER A 414 0.17 -15.21 -3.26
C SER A 414 -0.50 -16.55 -3.58
N GLN A 415 -0.06 -17.26 -4.62
CA GLN A 415 -0.62 -18.57 -5.01
C GLN A 415 0.26 -19.75 -4.60
N MET A 416 1.38 -19.48 -3.92
CA MET A 416 2.32 -20.52 -3.48
C MET A 416 1.90 -21.18 -2.16
N ALA A 417 2.56 -22.29 -1.84
CA ALA A 417 2.39 -23.04 -0.60
C ALA A 417 2.82 -22.23 0.63
N ASP A 418 2.26 -22.58 1.79
CA ASP A 418 2.65 -21.99 3.08
C ASP A 418 4.13 -22.26 3.37
N ALA A 419 4.82 -21.30 3.98
CA ALA A 419 6.12 -21.58 4.57
C ALA A 419 5.91 -22.38 5.87
N ARG A 420 6.73 -23.41 6.09
CA ARG A 420 6.67 -24.28 7.26
C ARG A 420 8.02 -24.33 7.94
N GLY A 421 8.00 -24.53 9.23
CA GLY A 421 9.21 -24.61 10.02
C GLY A 421 8.92 -25.01 11.45
N THR A 422 9.96 -24.97 12.27
CA THR A 422 9.86 -25.23 13.69
C THR A 422 10.44 -24.08 14.48
N THR A 423 9.80 -23.77 15.61
CA THR A 423 10.31 -22.85 16.62
C THR A 423 10.78 -23.69 17.80
N LEU A 424 12.06 -23.55 18.13
CA LEU A 424 12.67 -24.19 19.28
C LEU A 424 12.77 -23.17 20.42
N SER A 425 12.25 -23.51 21.58
CA SER A 425 12.36 -22.71 22.81
C SER A 425 13.08 -23.50 23.88
N LEU A 426 14.19 -22.94 24.38
CA LEU A 426 15.00 -23.52 25.44
C LEU A 426 14.85 -22.71 26.72
N ARG A 427 14.84 -23.41 27.86
CA ARG A 427 15.04 -22.83 29.19
C ARG A 427 16.21 -23.54 29.85
N LEU A 428 17.16 -22.76 30.35
CA LEU A 428 18.35 -23.26 31.01
C LEU A 428 18.41 -22.69 32.42
N ALA A 429 18.54 -23.54 33.43
CA ALA A 429 18.70 -23.13 34.82
C ALA A 429 20.16 -23.17 35.24
N GLY A 430 20.54 -22.27 36.13
CA GLY A 430 21.85 -22.26 36.78
C GLY A 430 21.74 -21.65 38.17
N THR A 431 22.84 -21.71 38.91
CA THR A 431 22.95 -21.09 40.23
C THR A 431 24.21 -20.25 40.24
N ALA A 432 24.09 -18.97 40.58
CA ALA A 432 25.25 -18.09 40.75
C ALA A 432 26.01 -18.49 42.03
N THR A 433 27.30 -18.13 42.13
CA THR A 433 28.08 -18.36 43.37
C THR A 433 27.49 -17.68 44.61
N SER A 434 26.63 -16.67 44.44
CA SER A 434 25.83 -16.04 45.50
C SER A 434 24.71 -16.95 46.06
N GLY A 435 24.36 -18.03 45.37
CA GLY A 435 23.22 -18.91 45.67
C GLY A 435 21.93 -18.56 44.92
N GLU A 436 21.89 -17.42 44.22
CA GLU A 436 20.73 -17.00 43.42
C GLU A 436 20.48 -17.97 42.26
N GLN A 437 19.22 -18.40 42.10
CA GLN A 437 18.76 -19.29 41.04
C GLN A 437 18.41 -18.50 39.79
N VAL A 438 19.04 -18.81 38.66
CA VAL A 438 18.85 -18.07 37.42
C VAL A 438 18.24 -18.96 36.33
N VAL A 439 17.44 -18.34 35.46
CA VAL A 439 16.95 -19.01 34.25
C VAL A 439 17.27 -18.16 33.03
N PHE A 440 17.92 -18.78 32.06
CA PHE A 440 18.16 -18.25 30.72
C PHE A 440 17.17 -18.85 29.72
N THR A 441 16.88 -18.12 28.65
CA THR A 441 16.13 -18.62 27.50
C THR A 441 16.89 -18.40 26.20
N ALA A 442 16.75 -19.34 25.28
CA ALA A 442 17.13 -19.18 23.89
C ALA A 442 15.93 -19.57 23.02
N SER A 443 15.70 -18.84 21.93
CA SER A 443 14.67 -19.18 20.94
C SER A 443 15.30 -19.20 19.56
N GLY A 444 15.04 -20.26 18.81
CA GLY A 444 15.47 -20.43 17.43
C GLY A 444 14.29 -20.70 16.51
N ARG A 445 14.42 -20.38 15.22
CA ARG A 445 13.43 -20.73 14.21
C ARG A 445 14.13 -21.32 13.00
N THR A 446 13.69 -22.50 12.58
CA THR A 446 14.18 -23.19 11.40
C THR A 446 13.08 -23.23 10.35
N ILE A 447 13.36 -22.79 9.13
CA ILE A 447 12.47 -22.98 8.00
C ILE A 447 12.74 -24.37 7.43
N THR A 448 11.76 -25.27 7.52
CA THR A 448 11.86 -26.62 6.95
C THR A 448 11.37 -26.65 5.51
N PHE A 449 10.45 -25.76 5.15
CA PHE A 449 9.98 -25.58 3.78
C PHE A 449 9.69 -24.09 3.53
N PRO A 450 10.40 -23.43 2.60
CA PRO A 450 10.28 -21.98 2.43
C PRO A 450 8.94 -21.55 1.79
N GLY A 451 8.30 -22.41 1.00
CA GLY A 451 7.04 -22.09 0.32
C GLY A 451 7.13 -20.76 -0.44
N PHE A 452 6.15 -19.87 -0.24
CA PHE A 452 6.12 -18.55 -0.88
C PHE A 452 7.33 -17.64 -0.58
N LEU A 453 8.10 -17.91 0.49
CA LEU A 453 9.27 -17.10 0.83
C LEU A 453 10.38 -17.20 -0.23
N SER A 454 10.37 -18.24 -1.08
CA SER A 454 11.27 -18.37 -2.23
C SER A 454 11.01 -17.31 -3.31
N ALA A 455 9.80 -16.74 -3.34
CA ALA A 455 9.42 -15.71 -4.31
C ALA A 455 9.30 -14.31 -3.68
N TYR A 456 8.82 -14.23 -2.42
CA TYR A 456 8.58 -12.94 -1.77
C TYR A 456 8.72 -13.00 -0.25
N VAL A 457 9.51 -12.08 0.30
CA VAL A 457 9.61 -11.82 1.74
C VAL A 457 9.34 -10.34 1.99
N GLU A 458 8.36 -9.96 2.83
CA GLU A 458 8.22 -8.54 3.22
C GLU A 458 9.42 -8.09 4.04
N THR A 459 9.85 -6.85 3.80
CA THR A 459 10.92 -6.24 4.59
C THR A 459 10.35 -5.78 5.92
N VAL A 460 11.01 -6.18 7.01
CA VAL A 460 10.68 -5.72 8.37
C VAL A 460 10.97 -4.23 8.45
N ASP A 461 10.04 -3.44 9.00
CA ASP A 461 10.33 -2.03 9.28
C ASP A 461 11.46 -1.99 10.32
N GLU A 462 12.57 -1.31 10.04
CA GLU A 462 13.72 -1.19 10.95
C GLU A 462 13.29 -0.71 12.35
N LEU A 463 12.15 -0.02 12.44
CA LEU A 463 11.55 0.47 13.69
C LEU A 463 10.76 -0.59 14.49
N SER A 464 10.53 -1.78 13.95
CA SER A 464 9.75 -2.84 14.62
C SER A 464 10.59 -3.81 15.47
N GLY A 465 11.88 -3.53 15.67
CA GLY A 465 12.75 -4.22 16.64
C GLY A 465 12.99 -5.71 16.37
N GLY A 466 12.47 -6.25 15.28
CA GLY A 466 12.85 -7.56 14.75
C GLY A 466 14.06 -7.39 13.85
N GLU A 467 15.22 -7.84 14.31
CA GLU A 467 16.39 -7.98 13.45
C GLU A 467 15.98 -8.72 12.17
N ALA A 468 16.18 -8.05 11.02
CA ALA A 468 16.18 -8.73 9.74
C ALA A 468 17.34 -9.73 9.75
N ARG A 469 17.04 -11.01 9.57
CA ARG A 469 18.02 -12.03 9.18
C ARG A 469 17.49 -12.77 7.97
#